data_AF-A0A1E4RRN4-F1
#
_entry.id   AF-A0A1E4RRN4-F1
#
_cell.length_a   1.000
_cell.length_b   1.000
_cell.length_c   1.000
_cell.angle_alpha   90.00
_cell.angle_beta   90.00
_cell.angle_gamma   90.00
#
_symmetry.space_group_name_H-M   'P 1'
#
loop_
_entity.id
_entity.type
_entity.pdbx_description
1 polymer ?
#
loop_
_entity_poly.entity_id
_entity_poly.type
_entity_poly.pdbx_seq_one_letter_code
_entity_poly.pdbx_strand_id
1 'polypeptide(L)'
;MKAATRLLQRVPLIKFVGGPHQAPAQISNAVKQHPCAPEGLVPGKGEVIKSTPYFNSNSIEPKDGEVFSRSQLSPRFRYTFPKEDEAESIISGGASIVF
;
A
#
# COMPACT_ATOMS: atom_id res chain seq x y z
N MET A 1 34.30 22.89 -9.39
CA MET A 1 34.72 23.76 -8.27
C MET A 1 33.56 24.42 -7.51
N LYS A 2 32.42 24.76 -8.13
CA LYS A 2 31.31 25.51 -7.47
C LYS A 2 30.45 24.72 -6.46
N ALA A 3 30.49 23.38 -6.44
CA ALA A 3 29.67 22.57 -5.53
C ALA A 3 30.18 22.56 -4.07
N ALA A 4 31.49 22.73 -3.88
CA ALA A 4 32.13 22.64 -2.56
C ALA A 4 31.80 23.84 -1.64
N THR A 5 31.48 25.01 -2.21
CA THR A 5 31.25 26.23 -1.42
C THR A 5 29.92 26.25 -0.67
N ARG A 6 28.89 25.52 -1.15
CA ARG A 6 27.57 25.45 -0.47
C ARG A 6 27.62 24.68 0.85
N LEU A 7 28.56 23.76 1.01
CA LEU A 7 28.75 23.00 2.25
C LEU A 7 29.34 23.85 3.38
N LEU A 8 30.11 24.89 3.06
CA LEU A 8 30.74 25.78 4.04
C LEU A 8 29.76 26.80 4.66
N GLN A 9 28.55 26.96 4.09
CA GLN A 9 27.55 27.92 4.57
C GLN A 9 26.75 27.42 5.79
N ARG A 10 26.86 26.13 6.15
CA ARG A 10 26.12 25.53 7.27
C ARG A 10 27.09 24.83 8.22
N VAL A 11 27.13 25.28 9.48
CA VAL A 11 27.88 24.59 10.54
C VAL A 11 27.07 23.38 11.01
N PRO A 12 27.56 22.14 10.89
CA PRO A 12 26.83 20.97 11.33
C PRO A 12 26.73 20.95 12.86
N LEU A 13 25.51 20.88 13.39
CA LEU A 13 25.24 20.86 14.84
C LEU A 13 25.63 19.54 15.51
N ILE A 14 25.79 18.47 14.72
CA ILE A 14 26.20 17.15 15.20
C ILE A 14 27.53 16.76 14.57
N LYS A 15 28.45 16.25 15.40
CA LYS A 15 29.67 15.57 14.93
C LYS A 15 29.35 14.10 14.72
N PHE A 16 29.48 13.62 13.49
CA PHE A 16 29.53 12.19 13.23
C PHE A 16 30.84 11.65 13.82
N VAL A 17 30.74 10.90 14.91
CA VAL A 17 31.88 10.23 15.56
C VAL A 17 32.10 8.89 14.85
N GLY A 18 33.35 8.61 14.48
CA GLY A 18 33.68 7.52 13.58
C GLY A 18 33.64 8.02 12.14
N GLY A 19 34.77 7.92 11.44
CA GLY A 19 34.88 8.33 10.04
C GLY A 19 33.90 7.59 9.11
N PRO A 20 34.02 7.77 7.79
CA PRO A 20 33.11 7.15 6.82
C PRO A 20 32.95 5.65 7.09
N HIS A 21 31.71 5.20 7.33
CA HIS A 21 31.44 3.77 7.50
C HIS A 21 31.82 3.03 6.22
N GLN A 22 32.68 2.01 6.33
CA GLN A 22 33.03 1.16 5.19
C GLN A 22 31.85 0.23 4.90
N ALA A 23 31.13 0.50 3.81
CA ALA A 23 30.17 -0.45 3.29
C ALA A 23 30.94 -1.71 2.81
N PRO A 24 30.48 -2.92 3.13
CA PRO A 24 31.13 -4.13 2.64
C PRO A 24 31.11 -4.14 1.11
N ALA A 25 32.29 -4.26 0.49
CA ALA A 25 32.46 -4.14 -0.95
C ALA A 25 31.81 -5.29 -1.74
N GLN A 26 31.61 -6.45 -1.11
CA GLN A 26 31.03 -7.64 -1.73
C GLN A 26 29.83 -8.13 -0.94
N ILE A 27 28.71 -7.43 -1.09
CA ILE A 27 27.41 -7.90 -0.61
C ILE A 27 26.84 -8.83 -1.68
N SER A 28 26.47 -10.05 -1.30
CA SER A 28 25.78 -10.96 -2.20
C SER A 28 24.37 -10.45 -2.49
N ASN A 29 24.15 -10.00 -3.73
CA ASN A 29 22.83 -9.61 -4.27
C ASN A 29 21.99 -10.83 -4.70
N ALA A 30 22.43 -12.05 -4.36
CA ALA A 30 21.65 -13.25 -4.60
C ALA A 30 20.33 -13.14 -3.83
N VAL A 31 19.22 -13.52 -4.48
CA VAL A 31 17.90 -13.58 -3.82
C VAL A 31 18.00 -14.56 -2.66
N LYS A 32 17.75 -14.08 -1.45
CA LYS A 32 17.76 -14.88 -0.22
C LYS A 32 16.34 -15.22 0.18
N GLN A 33 16.18 -16.39 0.79
CA GLN A 33 14.90 -16.84 1.35
C GLN A 33 14.53 -15.90 2.51
N HIS A 34 13.26 -15.50 2.57
CA HIS A 34 12.76 -14.76 3.72
C HIS A 34 12.63 -15.73 4.91
N PRO A 35 13.03 -15.36 6.15
CA PRO A 35 12.94 -16.25 7.32
C PRO A 35 11.50 -16.72 7.63
N CYS A 36 10.49 -15.97 7.18
CA CYS A 36 9.08 -16.32 7.31
C CYS A 36 8.44 -16.86 6.01
N ALA A 37 9.24 -17.18 4.99
CA ALA A 37 8.68 -17.83 3.81
C ALA A 37 8.24 -19.26 4.16
N PRO A 38 7.04 -19.70 3.77
CA PRO A 38 6.64 -21.08 3.92
C PRO A 38 7.65 -21.97 3.16
N GLU A 39 8.22 -22.96 3.86
CA GLU A 39 9.25 -23.88 3.35
C GLU A 39 10.53 -23.22 2.81
N GLY A 40 10.78 -21.94 3.14
CA GLY A 40 11.98 -21.24 2.69
C GLY A 40 12.05 -21.07 1.17
N LEU A 41 10.95 -20.96 0.44
CA LEU A 41 11.02 -20.84 -1.02
C LEU A 41 11.45 -19.42 -1.46
N VAL A 42 12.32 -19.35 -2.48
CA VAL A 42 12.63 -18.11 -3.20
C VAL A 42 11.79 -18.04 -4.47
N PRO A 43 11.16 -16.88 -4.79
CA PRO A 43 10.35 -16.74 -5.99
C PRO A 43 11.17 -17.09 -7.25
N GLY A 44 10.66 -18.02 -8.06
CA GLY A 44 11.22 -18.38 -9.36
C GLY A 44 12.26 -19.51 -9.38
N LYS A 45 12.64 -20.12 -8.24
CA LYS A 45 13.65 -21.20 -8.20
C LYS A 45 13.20 -22.55 -7.62
N GLY A 46 11.96 -22.65 -7.13
CA GLY A 46 11.29 -23.92 -6.86
C GLY A 46 10.33 -24.24 -8.00
N GLU A 47 9.99 -25.53 -8.19
CA GLU A 47 8.89 -25.94 -9.07
C GLU A 47 7.77 -24.91 -9.00
N VAL A 48 7.39 -24.37 -10.17
CA VAL A 48 6.20 -23.54 -10.29
C VAL A 48 5.10 -24.34 -9.62
N ILE A 49 4.70 -23.93 -8.40
CA ILE A 49 3.50 -24.40 -7.75
C ILE A 49 2.44 -24.05 -8.80
N LYS A 50 2.05 -25.04 -9.60
CA LYS A 50 1.00 -24.94 -10.59
C LYS A 50 -0.10 -24.23 -9.85
N SER A 51 -0.37 -22.98 -10.24
CA SER A 51 -1.22 -22.03 -9.52
C SER A 51 -2.33 -22.82 -8.84
N THR A 52 -2.15 -23.15 -7.57
CA THR A 52 -3.17 -23.91 -6.85
C THR A 52 -4.35 -22.98 -6.91
N PRO A 53 -5.46 -23.33 -7.60
CA PRO A 53 -6.60 -22.43 -7.66
C PRO A 53 -6.93 -22.15 -6.20
N TYR A 54 -6.84 -20.88 -5.82
CA TYR A 54 -7.11 -20.46 -4.45
C TYR A 54 -8.49 -21.01 -4.10
N PHE A 55 -8.51 -22.04 -3.26
CA PHE A 55 -9.75 -22.66 -2.82
C PHE A 55 -10.07 -22.05 -1.47
N ASN A 56 -11.00 -21.10 -1.48
CA ASN A 56 -11.57 -20.61 -0.25
C ASN A 56 -12.41 -21.74 0.36
N SER A 57 -11.96 -22.30 1.49
CA SER A 57 -12.71 -23.33 2.22
C SER A 57 -13.92 -22.76 2.97
N ASN A 58 -14.09 -21.43 3.01
CA ASN A 58 -15.25 -20.82 3.64
C ASN A 58 -16.48 -20.98 2.75
N SER A 59 -17.64 -21.18 3.39
CA SER A 59 -18.92 -21.17 2.69
C SER A 59 -19.09 -19.86 1.93
N ILE A 60 -19.52 -19.97 0.67
CA ILE A 60 -19.92 -18.83 -0.16
C ILE A 60 -21.27 -18.26 0.30
N GLU A 61 -22.04 -19.02 1.08
CA GLU A 61 -23.32 -18.57 1.62
C GLU A 61 -23.10 -17.78 2.91
N PRO A 62 -23.83 -16.67 3.11
CA PRO A 62 -23.73 -15.91 4.34
C PRO A 62 -24.40 -16.71 5.47
N LYS A 63 -23.89 -16.59 6.70
CA LYS A 63 -24.51 -17.24 7.85
C LYS A 63 -25.84 -16.58 8.22
N ASP A 64 -26.60 -17.21 9.10
CA ASP A 64 -27.84 -16.64 9.62
C ASP A 64 -27.60 -15.24 10.21
N GLY A 65 -28.23 -14.23 9.61
CA GLY A 65 -28.11 -12.82 9.99
C GLY A 65 -26.95 -12.06 9.34
N GLU A 66 -26.08 -12.73 8.59
CA GLU A 66 -25.06 -12.09 7.76
C GLU A 66 -25.63 -11.78 6.37
N VAL A 67 -25.19 -10.68 5.77
CA VAL A 67 -25.60 -10.28 4.42
C VAL A 67 -24.39 -9.75 3.66
N PHE A 68 -24.27 -10.12 2.38
CA PHE A 68 -23.15 -9.67 1.55
C PHE A 68 -23.30 -8.24 1.08
N SER A 69 -24.53 -7.81 0.82
CA SER A 69 -24.81 -6.46 0.33
C SER A 69 -25.34 -5.58 1.45
N ARG A 70 -24.81 -4.35 1.53
CA ARG A 70 -25.33 -3.30 2.43
C ARG A 70 -26.78 -2.94 2.13
N SER A 71 -27.27 -3.18 0.90
CA SER A 71 -28.69 -2.99 0.55
C SER A 71 -29.63 -3.89 1.34
N GLN A 72 -29.14 -5.03 1.83
CA GLN A 72 -29.91 -5.98 2.64
C GLN A 72 -29.88 -5.61 4.14
N LEU A 73 -29.00 -4.71 4.58
CA LEU A 73 -28.97 -4.19 5.96
C LEU A 73 -30.04 -3.13 6.19
N SER A 74 -30.21 -2.70 7.45
CA SER A 74 -31.12 -1.60 7.80
C SER A 74 -30.69 -0.27 7.16
N PRO A 75 -31.63 0.70 6.96
CA PRO A 75 -31.35 1.95 6.25
C PRO A 75 -30.15 2.74 6.80
N ARG A 76 -29.87 2.63 8.10
CA ARG A 76 -28.71 3.26 8.76
C ARG A 76 -27.36 2.83 8.17
N PHE A 77 -27.26 1.61 7.65
CA PHE A 77 -26.04 1.05 7.09
C PHE A 77 -26.03 1.06 5.55
N ARG A 78 -27.07 1.59 4.91
CA ARG A 78 -27.11 1.74 3.45
C ARG A 78 -26.36 3.00 3.02
N TYR A 79 -25.85 3.00 1.79
CA TYR A 79 -25.38 4.25 1.19
C TYR A 79 -26.59 5.15 0.92
N THR A 80 -26.46 6.42 1.29
CA THR A 80 -27.43 7.44 0.93
C THR A 80 -27.21 7.81 -0.52
N PHE A 81 -28.26 7.77 -1.33
CA PHE A 81 -28.20 8.36 -2.67
C PHE A 81 -28.06 9.88 -2.53
N PRO A 82 -27.20 10.53 -3.33
CA PRO A 82 -27.17 11.99 -3.39
C PRO A 82 -28.57 12.50 -3.77
N LYS A 83 -28.97 13.63 -3.22
CA LYS A 83 -30.15 14.34 -3.72
C LYS A 83 -29.88 14.83 -5.14
N GLU A 84 -30.92 15.07 -5.95
CA GLU A 84 -30.75 15.57 -7.32
C GLU A 84 -29.87 16.84 -7.37
N ASP A 85 -30.12 17.80 -6.47
CA ASP A 85 -29.31 19.03 -6.37
C ASP A 85 -27.82 18.75 -6.02
N GLU A 86 -27.57 17.75 -5.17
CA GLU A 86 -26.20 17.32 -4.82
C GLU A 86 -25.54 16.61 -6.00
N ALA A 87 -26.29 15.79 -6.74
CA ALA A 87 -25.81 15.12 -7.93
C ALA A 87 -25.40 16.13 -9.00
N GLU A 88 -26.23 17.15 -9.26
CA GLU A 88 -25.90 18.26 -10.17
C GLU A 88 -24.67 19.03 -9.70
N SER A 89 -24.53 19.26 -8.40
CA SER A 89 -23.36 19.92 -7.82
C SER A 89 -22.10 19.07 -8.00
N ILE A 90 -22.16 17.76 -7.79
CA ILE A 90 -21.04 16.83 -8.01
C ILE A 90 -20.65 16.81 -9.49
N ILE A 91 -21.64 16.72 -10.39
CA ILE A 91 -21.43 16.69 -11.84
C ILE A 91 -20.84 18.01 -12.34
N SER A 92 -21.31 19.15 -11.85
CA SER A 92 -20.76 20.47 -12.20
C SER A 92 -19.40 20.75 -11.56
N GLY A 93 -18.91 19.86 -10.69
CA GLY A 93 -17.63 20.00 -9.98
C GLY A 93 -17.67 21.00 -8.82
N GLY A 94 -18.87 21.31 -8.31
CA GLY A 94 -19.07 22.21 -7.17
C GLY A 94 -18.86 23.69 -7.48
N ALA A 95 -18.71 24.06 -8.75
CA ALA A 95 -18.50 25.43 -9.19
C ALA A 95 -19.82 26.01 -9.74
N SER A 96 -20.72 26.43 -8.85
CA SER A 96 -21.85 27.27 -9.26
C SER A 96 -21.36 28.71 -9.45
N ILE A 97 -21.68 29.31 -10.60
CA ILE A 97 -21.38 30.72 -10.87
C ILE A 97 -22.41 31.54 -10.09
N VAL A 98 -21.97 32.18 -9.00
CA VAL A 98 -22.77 33.18 -8.28
C VAL A 98 -22.54 34.53 -8.98
N PHE A 99 -23.58 35.08 -9.60
CA PHE A 99 -23.58 36.44 -10.16
C PHE A 99 -24.14 37.44 -9.15
#